data_AF-A0A3C1ZVR4-F1
#
_entry.id   AF-A0A3C1ZVR4-F1
#
_cell.length_a   1.000
_cell.length_b   1.000
_cell.length_c   1.000
_cell.angle_alpha   90.00
_cell.angle_beta   90.00
_cell.angle_gamma   90.00
#
_symmetry.space_group_name_H-M   'P 1'
#
loop_
_entity.id
_entity.type
_entity.pdbx_description
1 polymer ?
#
loop_
_entity_poly.entity_id
_entity_poly.type
_entity_poly.pdbx_seq_one_letter_code
_entity_poly.pdbx_strand_id
1 'polypeptide(L)' 'MGESPGQYTTRWRMLKAQEYLQEGDYPVRYIARQVGYKSEPTFNRAFKQHFGESPGAFRKRLNQ' A
#
# COMPACT_ATOMS: atom_id res chain seq x y z
N MET A 1 -17.93 15.08 -9.20
CA MET A 1 -17.67 13.95 -10.12
C MET A 1 -17.24 12.78 -9.26
N GLY A 2 -18.03 11.70 -9.24
CA GLY A 2 -17.85 10.57 -8.32
C GLY A 2 -16.61 9.74 -8.67
N GLU A 3 -15.90 9.28 -7.64
CA GLU A 3 -14.82 8.29 -7.79
C GLU A 3 -15.37 7.09 -8.57
N SER A 4 -14.67 6.68 -9.63
CA SER A 4 -15.01 5.42 -10.30
C SER A 4 -14.86 4.26 -9.30
N PRO A 5 -15.64 3.16 -9.42
CA PRO A 5 -15.52 2.01 -8.52
C PRO A 5 -14.08 1.47 -8.41
N GLY A 6 -13.29 1.60 -9.49
CA GLY A 6 -11.86 1.25 -9.50
C GLY A 6 -10.97 2.17 -8.66
N GLN A 7 -11.29 3.46 -8.58
CA GLN A 7 -10.56 4.41 -7.74
C GLN A 7 -10.88 4.21 -6.26
N TYR A 8 -12.14 3.99 -5.92
CA TYR A 8 -12.56 3.72 -4.54
C TYR A 8 -11.90 2.44 -3.99
N THR A 9 -11.90 1.36 -4.78
CA THR A 9 -11.25 0.10 -4.40
C THR A 9 -9.74 0.25 -4.28
N THR A 10 -9.10 1.00 -5.18
CA THR A 10 -7.67 1.30 -5.07
C THR A 10 -7.36 2.08 -3.80
N ARG A 11 -8.13 3.13 -3.49
CA ARG A 11 -7.97 3.93 -2.27
C ARG A 11 -8.09 3.07 -1.01
N TRP A 12 -9.12 2.24 -0.92
CA TRP A 12 -9.30 1.32 0.21
C TRP A 12 -8.13 0.35 0.40
N ARG A 13 -7.61 -0.22 -0.69
CA ARG A 13 -6.43 -1.09 -0.63
C ARG A 13 -5.20 -0.36 -0.10
N MET A 14 -5.02 0.90 -0.50
CA MET A 14 -3.89 1.73 -0.06
C MET A 14 -3.98 2.08 1.42
N LEU A 15 -5.15 2.48 1.91
CA LEU A 15 -5.37 2.74 3.33
C LEU A 15 -5.13 1.48 4.17
N LYS A 16 -5.61 0.32 3.72
CA LYS A 16 -5.36 -0.94 4.45
C LYS A 16 -3.89 -1.34 4.44
N ALA A 17 -3.19 -1.09 3.34
CA ALA A 17 -1.74 -1.32 3.25
C ALA A 17 -0.96 -0.42 4.21
N GLN A 18 -1.39 0.84 4.37
CA GLN A 18 -0.80 1.78 5.32
C GLN A 18 -0.95 1.28 6.76
N GLU A 19 -2.15 0.81 7.15
CA GLU A 19 -2.38 0.21 8.48
C GLU A 19 -1.43 -0.97 8.73
N TYR A 20 -1.30 -1.89 7.77
CA TYR A 20 -0.37 -3.02 7.91
C TYR A 20 1.11 -2.61 8.03
N LEU A 21 1.51 -1.51 7.39
CA LEU A 21 2.87 -0.97 7.50
C LEU A 21 3.12 -0.28 8.84
N GLN A 22 2.07 0.22 9.50
CA GLN A 22 2.12 0.86 10.82
C GLN A 22 2.06 -0.16 11.96
N GLU A 23 1.24 -1.20 11.82
CA GLU A 23 0.99 -2.18 12.88
C GLU A 23 2.15 -3.15 13.11
N GLY A 24 3.07 -3.35 12.17
CA GLY A 24 4.17 -4.27 12.45
C GLY A 24 5.14 -4.57 11.32
N ASP A 25 5.83 -5.69 11.52
CA ASP A 25 7.01 -6.06 10.75
C ASP A 25 6.73 -6.91 9.49
N TYR A 26 5.47 -6.98 9.06
CA TYR A 26 5.06 -7.81 7.92
C TYR A 26 5.87 -7.49 6.66
N PRO A 27 6.43 -8.50 5.97
CA PRO A 27 7.13 -8.29 4.71
C PRO A 27 6.23 -7.58 3.68
N VAL A 28 6.80 -6.65 2.90
CA VAL A 28 6.04 -5.90 1.89
C VAL A 28 5.27 -6.82 0.93
N ARG A 29 5.86 -7.96 0.54
CA ARG A 29 5.22 -9.02 -0.26
C ARG A 29 3.96 -9.60 0.37
N TYR A 30 3.94 -9.70 1.70
CA TYR A 30 2.79 -10.20 2.43
C TYR A 30 1.67 -9.18 2.37
N ILE A 31 1.99 -7.91 2.67
CA ILE A 31 1.03 -6.80 2.63
C ILE A 31 0.42 -6.67 1.23
N ALA A 32 1.25 -6.74 0.18
CA ALA A 32 0.80 -6.72 -1.21
C ALA A 32 -0.27 -7.78 -1.49
N ARG A 33 -0.06 -9.03 -1.04
CA ARG A 33 -1.04 -10.12 -1.23
C ARG A 33 -2.30 -9.89 -0.40
N GLN A 34 -2.20 -9.41 0.83
CA GLN A 34 -3.35 -9.11 1.69
C GLN A 34 -4.25 -8.03 1.10
N VAL A 35 -3.68 -7.00 0.46
CA VAL A 35 -4.46 -5.93 -0.18
C VAL A 35 -4.82 -6.24 -1.64
N GLY A 36 -4.67 -7.49 -2.09
CA GLY A 36 -5.17 -7.96 -3.38
C GLY A 36 -4.25 -7.74 -4.58
N TYR A 37 -2.96 -7.48 -4.36
CA TYR A 37 -1.94 -7.41 -5.42
C TYR A 37 -1.23 -8.75 -5.58
N LYS A 38 -1.16 -9.23 -6.83
CA LYS A 38 -0.47 -10.48 -7.17
C LYS A 38 1.05 -10.36 -7.14
N SER A 39 1.58 -9.14 -7.28
CA SER A 39 3.02 -8.88 -7.31
C SER A 39 3.38 -7.67 -6.46
N GLU A 40 4.52 -7.78 -5.78
CA GLU A 40 5.12 -6.70 -4.99
C GLU A 40 5.46 -5.46 -5.86
N PRO A 41 5.99 -5.59 -7.10
CA PRO A 41 6.24 -4.44 -7.96
C PRO A 41 4.97 -3.65 -8.33
N THR A 42 3.86 -4.34 -8.62
CA THR A 42 2.58 -3.67 -8.92
C THR A 42 2.06 -2.92 -7.70
N PHE A 43 2.14 -3.55 -6.52
CA PHE A 43 1.80 -2.91 -5.26
C PHE A 43 2.68 -1.68 -4.99
N ASN A 44 4.00 -1.81 -5.09
CA ASN A 44 4.95 -0.72 -4.83
C ASN A 44 4.68 0.50 -5.71
N ARG A 45 4.37 0.29 -7.00
CA ARG A 45 4.03 1.38 -7.93
C ARG A 45 2.73 2.07 -7.52
N ALA A 46 1.68 1.31 -7.20
CA ALA A 46 0.40 1.85 -6.81
C ALA A 46 0.47 2.60 -5.46
N PHE A 47 1.19 2.03 -4.49
CA PHE A 47 1.43 2.65 -3.18
C PHE A 47 2.21 3.95 -3.32
N LYS A 48 3.30 3.96 -4.10
CA LYS A 48 4.06 5.19 -4.38
C LYS A 48 3.22 6.25 -5.09
N GLN A 49 2.35 5.85 -6.01
CA GLN A 49 1.45 6.78 -6.68
C GLN A 49 0.42 7.40 -5.73
N HIS A 50 0.00 6.66 -4.70
CA HIS A 50 -0.99 7.12 -3.72
C HIS A 50 -0.38 7.96 -2.58
N PHE A 51 0.77 7.53 -2.04
CA PHE A 51 1.39 8.13 -0.84
C PHE A 51 2.66 8.94 -1.13
N GLY A 52 3.14 8.97 -2.37
CA GLY A 52 4.36 9.69 -2.77
C GLY A 52 5.67 8.94 -2.53
N GLU A 53 5.67 7.90 -1.69
CA GLU A 53 6.85 7.10 -1.36
C GLU A 53 6.59 5.59 -1.44
N SER A 54 7.64 4.79 -1.60
CA SER A 54 7.51 3.32 -1.62
C SER A 54 7.14 2.79 -0.24
N PRO A 55 6.44 1.64 -0.12
CA PRO A 55 6.05 1.08 1.18
C PRO A 55 7.26 0.75 2.08
N GLY A 56 8.41 0.38 1.50
CA GLY A 56 9.65 0.19 2.25
C GLY A 56 10.23 1.50 2.80
N ALA A 57 10.18 2.59 2.02
CA ALA A 57 10.58 3.92 2.49
C ALA A 57 9.63 4.45 3.57
N PHE A 58 8.32 4.27 3.38
CA PHE A 58 7.29 4.60 4.35
C PHE A 58 7.54 3.91 5.69
N ARG A 59 7.78 2.58 5.68
CA ARG A 59 8.12 1.82 6.89
C ARG A 59 9.42 2.27 7.54
N LYS A 60 10.45 2.56 6.74
CA LYS A 60 11.71 3.10 7.27
C LYS A 60 11.47 4.43 8.00
N ARG A 61 10.63 5.31 7.45
CA ARG A 61 10.26 6.58 8.06
C ARG A 61 9.44 6.42 9.36
N LEU A 62 8.63 5.37 9.48
CA LEU A 62 7.92 5.05 10.73
C LEU A 62 8.84 4.54 11.84
N ASN A 63 9.92 3.84 11.46
CA ASN A 63 10.88 3.25 12.38
C ASN A 63 12.07 4.20 12.69
N GLN A 64 12.02 5.45 12.21
CA GLN A 64 12.97 6.51 12.50
C GLN A 64 12.41 7.43 13.59
#